data_AF-A0A661V0M8-F1
#
_entry.id   AF-A0A661V0M8-F1
#
_cell.length_a   1.000
_cell.length_b   1.000
_cell.length_c   1.000
_cell.angle_alpha   90.00
_cell.angle_beta   90.00
_cell.angle_gamma   90.00
#
_symmetry.space_group_name_H-M   'P 1'
#
loop_
_entity.id
_entity.type
_entity.pdbx_description
1 polymer ?
#
loop_
_entity_poly.entity_id
_entity_poly.type
_entity_poly.pdbx_seq_one_letter_code
_entity_poly.pdbx_strand_id
1 'polypeptide(L)'
;MLGLTRGASPREIKRAYFDLVRQYSPEEQPEVFKLIRAAYEKLRTGEVRAETDLFLFQPPYPWEPRKRRRKLDLEVHAEDVWLLLQKHGDLGRMDFKEDYRSVSVYE
;
A
#
# COMPACT_ATOMS: atom_id res chain seq x y z
N MET A 1 22.52 3.01 -18.87
CA MET A 1 21.75 2.00 -18.10
C MET A 1 22.58 0.74 -18.06
N LEU A 2 22.88 0.19 -16.88
CA LEU A 2 23.76 -0.98 -16.71
C LEU A 2 23.14 -2.32 -17.17
N GLY A 3 21.95 -2.32 -17.78
CA GLY A 3 21.27 -3.55 -18.23
C GLY A 3 20.82 -4.48 -17.10
N LEU A 4 20.88 -4.03 -15.85
CA LEU A 4 20.54 -4.84 -14.66
C LEU A 4 19.09 -4.64 -14.23
N THR A 5 18.48 -5.71 -13.76
CA THR A 5 17.16 -5.72 -13.10
C THR A 5 17.19 -4.92 -11.80
N ARG A 6 16.08 -4.22 -11.48
CA ARG A 6 15.94 -3.49 -10.21
C ARG A 6 15.97 -4.50 -9.06
N GLY A 7 17.07 -4.50 -8.28
CA GLY A 7 17.31 -5.47 -7.20
C GLY A 7 18.51 -6.40 -7.40
N ALA A 8 19.33 -6.20 -8.44
CA ALA A 8 20.59 -6.92 -8.60
C ALA A 8 21.48 -6.76 -7.36
N SER A 9 22.11 -7.85 -6.92
CA SER A 9 22.98 -7.84 -5.75
C SER A 9 24.25 -7.00 -5.98
N PRO A 10 24.91 -6.50 -4.92
CA PRO A 10 26.14 -5.71 -5.05
C PRO A 10 27.25 -6.44 -5.84
N ARG A 11 27.28 -7.77 -5.74
CA ARG A 11 28.21 -8.64 -6.49
C ARG A 11 27.93 -8.65 -8.00
N GLU A 12 26.66 -8.70 -8.38
CA GLU A 12 26.23 -8.66 -9.78
C GLU A 12 26.46 -7.28 -10.40
N ILE A 13 26.18 -6.21 -9.65
CA ILE A 13 26.46 -4.83 -10.05
C ILE A 13 27.96 -4.64 -10.30
N LYS A 14 28.81 -5.13 -9.40
CA LYS A 14 30.28 -5.07 -9.55
C LYS A 14 30.76 -5.86 -10.77
N ARG A 15 30.24 -7.07 -10.98
CA ARG A 15 30.60 -7.91 -12.13
C ARG A 15 30.24 -7.25 -13.45
N ALA A 16 29.00 -6.79 -13.59
CA ALA A 16 28.54 -6.09 -14.79
C ALA A 16 29.32 -4.80 -15.07
N TYR A 17 29.72 -4.07 -14.02
CA TYR A 17 30.61 -2.92 -14.16
C TYR A 17 31.97 -3.32 -14.76
N PHE A 18 32.64 -4.37 -14.25
CA PHE A 18 33.92 -4.82 -14.81
C PHE A 18 33.80 -5.32 -16.25
N ASP A 19 32.72 -6.03 -16.57
CA ASP A 19 32.47 -6.51 -17.93
C ASP A 19 32.28 -5.34 -18.91
N LEU A 20 31.55 -4.31 -18.49
CA LEU A 20 31.35 -3.09 -19.29
C LEU A 20 32.59 -2.21 -19.38
N VAL A 21 33.41 -2.13 -18.33
CA VAL A 21 34.70 -1.39 -18.37
C VAL A 21 35.71 -2.09 -19.28
N ARG A 22 35.68 -3.42 -19.38
CA ARG A 22 36.50 -4.16 -20.34
C ARG A 22 36.04 -4.00 -21.78
N GLN A 23 34.74 -3.86 -22.02
CA GLN A 23 34.17 -3.62 -23.35
C GLN A 23 34.30 -2.15 -23.80
N TYR A 24 34.21 -1.21 -22.86
CA TYR A 24 34.30 0.22 -23.10
C TYR A 24 35.49 0.79 -22.33
N SER A 25 36.69 0.46 -22.82
CA SER A 25 37.94 0.92 -22.24
C SER A 25 38.02 2.46 -22.27
N PRO A 26 38.57 3.08 -21.21
CA PRO A 26 38.67 4.54 -21.11
C PRO A 26 39.54 5.17 -22.20
N GLU A 27 40.43 4.39 -22.81
CA GLU A 27 41.29 4.82 -23.92
C GLU A 27 40.54 4.88 -25.27
N GLU A 28 39.53 4.03 -25.47
CA GLU A 28 38.78 3.96 -26.73
C GLU A 28 37.51 4.82 -26.68
N GLN A 29 36.80 4.83 -25.55
CA GLN A 29 35.49 5.48 -25.43
C GLN A 29 35.29 6.19 -24.08
N PRO A 30 35.95 7.35 -23.87
CA PRO A 30 35.95 8.06 -22.59
C PRO A 30 34.56 8.54 -22.15
N GLU A 31 33.68 8.93 -23.08
CA GLU A 31 32.33 9.42 -22.76
C GLU A 31 31.40 8.30 -22.25
N VAL A 32 31.49 7.11 -22.85
CA VAL A 32 30.69 5.94 -22.43
C VAL A 32 31.16 5.45 -21.06
N PHE A 33 32.48 5.46 -20.81
CA PHE A 33 33.04 5.13 -19.51
C PHE A 33 32.55 6.07 -18.40
N LYS A 34 32.48 7.38 -18.64
CA LYS A 34 31.93 8.35 -17.66
C LYS A 34 30.49 8.02 -17.29
N LEU A 35 29.66 7.66 -18.26
CA LEU A 35 28.26 7.28 -18.03
C LEU A 35 28.13 5.98 -17.23
N ILE A 36 28.95 4.97 -17.54
CA ILE A 36 28.99 3.69 -16.81
C ILE A 36 29.41 3.93 -15.36
N ARG A 37 30.47 4.73 -15.14
CA ARG A 37 30.98 5.06 -13.81
C ARG A 37 29.97 5.84 -12.98
N ALA A 38 29.32 6.84 -13.56
CA ALA A 38 28.27 7.62 -12.88
C ALA A 38 27.06 6.75 -12.49
N ALA A 39 26.69 5.76 -13.32
CA ALA A 39 25.62 4.82 -13.00
C ALA A 39 26.01 3.89 -11.84
N TYR A 40 27.25 3.38 -11.82
CA TYR A 40 27.77 2.54 -10.73
C TYR A 40 27.83 3.29 -9.39
N GLU A 41 28.32 4.53 -9.39
CA GLU A 41 28.40 5.33 -8.16
C GLU A 41 27.02 5.61 -7.57
N LYS A 42 26.02 5.95 -8.39
CA LYS A 42 24.64 6.14 -7.90
C LYS A 42 24.06 4.90 -7.22
N LEU A 43 24.30 3.71 -7.78
CA LEU A 43 23.84 2.45 -7.19
C LEU A 43 24.56 2.15 -5.87
N ARG A 44 25.88 2.35 -5.84
CA ARG A 44 26.70 2.15 -4.64
C ARG A 44 26.32 3.11 -3.50
N THR A 45 26.07 4.38 -3.79
CA THR A 45 25.64 5.36 -2.77
C THR A 45 24.23 5.05 -2.27
N GLY A 46 23.34 4.54 -3.14
CA GLY A 46 22.01 4.09 -2.73
C GLY A 46 22.03 2.92 -1.75
N GLU A 47 22.86 1.90 -1.99
CA GLU A 47 23.05 0.78 -1.07
C GLU A 47 23.67 1.23 0.26
N VAL A 48 24.76 2.01 0.20
CA VAL A 48 25.40 2.55 1.42
C VAL A 48 24.42 3.41 2.21
N ARG A 49 23.59 4.21 1.54
CA ARG A 49 22.55 5.01 2.19
C ARG A 49 21.44 4.15 2.76
N ALA A 50 21.02 3.09 2.07
CA ALA A 50 19.99 2.18 2.57
C ALA A 50 20.48 1.37 3.78
N GLU A 51 21.71 0.87 3.76
CA GLU A 51 22.35 0.25 4.92
C GLU A 51 22.44 1.25 6.07
N THR A 52 22.96 2.45 5.81
CA THR A 52 23.08 3.52 6.82
C THR A 52 21.71 3.92 7.38
N ASP A 53 20.67 4.07 6.55
CA ASP A 53 19.31 4.41 6.97
C ASP A 53 18.67 3.29 7.82
N LEU A 54 18.98 2.02 7.54
CA LEU A 54 18.49 0.88 8.31
C LEU A 54 19.16 0.79 9.69
N PHE A 55 20.40 1.25 9.80
CA PHE A 55 21.15 1.37 11.06
C PHE A 55 20.94 2.71 11.78
N LEU A 56 20.45 3.73 11.09
CA LEU A 56 20.03 4.99 11.70
C LEU A 56 18.71 4.76 12.42
N PHE A 57 18.81 4.51 13.72
CA PHE A 57 17.68 4.58 14.65
C PHE A 57 17.09 5.99 14.60
N GLN A 58 16.19 6.24 13.64
CA GLN A 58 15.42 7.47 13.65
C GLN A 58 14.48 7.39 14.86
N PRO A 59 14.48 8.41 15.74
CA PRO A 59 13.51 8.44 16.82
C PRO A 59 12.11 8.34 16.20
N PRO A 60 11.21 7.51 16.76
CA PRO A 60 9.85 7.42 16.26
C PRO A 60 9.25 8.82 16.23
N TYR A 61 8.44 9.10 15.19
CA TYR A 61 7.72 10.36 15.12
C TYR A 61 7.07 10.66 16.49
N PRO A 62 7.16 11.91 16.99
CA PRO A 62 6.57 12.28 18.25
C PRO A 62 5.11 11.80 18.27
N TRP A 63 4.76 11.01 19.28
CA TRP A 63 3.39 10.56 19.41
C TRP A 63 2.49 11.76 19.64
N GLU A 64 1.63 12.06 18.67
CA GLU A 64 0.60 13.08 18.82
C GLU A 64 -0.69 12.41 19.32
N PRO A 65 -1.26 12.86 20.46
CA PRO A 65 -2.55 12.38 20.89
C PRO A 65 -3.58 12.61 19.79
N ARG A 66 -4.24 11.55 19.32
CA ARG A 66 -5.38 11.68 18.41
C ARG A 66 -6.38 12.66 19.03
N LYS A 67 -6.65 13.79 18.35
CA LYS A 67 -7.68 14.74 18.76
C LYS A 67 -8.95 13.95 19.03
N ARG A 68 -9.42 14.04 20.29
CA ARG A 68 -10.50 13.23 20.86
C ARG A 68 -11.60 13.03 19.82
N ARG A 69 -11.86 11.78 19.42
CA ARG A 69 -13.01 11.49 18.55
C ARG A 69 -14.27 12.01 19.26
N ARG A 70 -15.21 12.57 18.49
CA ARG A 70 -16.53 12.98 19.01
C ARG A 70 -17.08 11.81 19.84
N LYS A 71 -17.63 12.09 21.03
CA LYS A 71 -18.26 11.04 21.86
C LYS A 71 -19.29 10.33 20.97
N LEU A 72 -19.18 9.01 20.89
CA LEU A 72 -20.23 8.20 20.29
C LEU A 72 -21.44 8.35 21.18
N ASP A 73 -22.57 8.69 20.58
CA ASP A 73 -23.84 8.60 21.25
C ASP A 73 -24.24 7.11 21.28
N LEU A 74 -24.51 6.62 22.48
CA LEU A 74 -24.89 5.23 22.73
C LEU A 74 -26.32 5.14 23.24
N GLU A 75 -27.01 6.28 23.37
CA GLU A 75 -28.41 6.30 23.70
C GLU A 75 -29.22 5.77 22.53
N VAL A 76 -30.29 5.05 22.84
CA VAL A 76 -31.22 4.55 21.83
C VAL A 76 -32.21 5.65 21.52
N HIS A 77 -32.17 6.16 20.29
CA HIS A 77 -33.10 7.17 19.82
C HIS A 77 -34.28 6.53 19.09
N ALA A 78 -35.42 7.22 19.03
CA ALA A 78 -36.60 6.71 18.35
C ALA A 78 -36.34 6.53 16.84
N GLU A 79 -35.48 7.36 16.27
CA GLU A 79 -35.01 7.30 14.89
C GLU A 79 -34.26 6.00 14.60
N ASP A 80 -33.51 5.47 15.58
CA ASP A 80 -32.81 4.19 15.43
C ASP A 80 -33.80 3.03 15.31
N VAL A 81 -34.91 3.09 16.04
CA VAL A 81 -36.00 2.09 15.97
C VAL A 81 -36.65 2.13 14.59
N TRP A 82 -36.96 3.32 14.08
CA TRP A 82 -37.51 3.48 12.73
C TRP A 82 -36.57 2.94 11.64
N LEU A 83 -35.27 3.26 11.74
CA LEU A 83 -34.27 2.75 10.82
C LEU A 83 -34.17 1.23 10.85
N LEU A 84 -34.24 0.64 12.04
CA LEU A 84 -34.17 -0.81 12.24
C LEU A 84 -35.41 -1.49 11.64
N LEU A 85 -36.61 -0.95 11.91
CA LEU A 85 -37.87 -1.44 11.35
C LEU A 85 -37.92 -1.32 9.82
N GLN A 86 -37.34 -0.28 9.24
CA GLN A 86 -37.27 -0.15 7.79
C GLN A 86 -36.30 -1.16 7.15
N LYS A 87 -35.17 -1.45 7.81
CA LYS A 87 -34.15 -2.37 7.28
C LYS A 87 -34.48 -3.84 7.48
N HIS A 88 -35.13 -4.17 8.59
CA HIS A 88 -35.30 -5.56 9.04
C HIS A 88 -36.75 -5.96 9.29
N GLY A 89 -37.67 -5.01 9.30
CA GLY A 89 -39.10 -5.28 9.41
C GLY A 89 -39.80 -5.21 8.06
N ASP A 90 -41.09 -5.51 8.09
CA ASP A 90 -41.95 -5.50 6.90
C ASP A 90 -42.56 -4.12 6.63
N LEU A 91 -42.04 -3.07 7.27
CA LEU A 91 -42.58 -1.71 7.16
C LEU A 91 -42.52 -1.16 5.72
N GLY A 92 -41.61 -1.68 4.89
CA GLY A 92 -41.53 -1.40 3.46
C GLY A 92 -42.07 -2.51 2.54
N ARG A 93 -42.61 -3.60 3.10
CA ARG A 93 -43.12 -4.73 2.33
C ARG A 93 -44.46 -4.33 1.70
N MET A 94 -44.59 -4.55 0.39
CA MET A 94 -45.81 -4.21 -0.37
C MET A 94 -46.62 -5.44 -0.76
N ASP A 95 -46.03 -6.64 -0.67
CA ASP A 95 -46.70 -7.91 -0.99
C ASP A 95 -46.68 -8.85 0.23
N PHE A 96 -47.86 -9.11 0.79
CA PHE A 96 -48.09 -9.95 1.97
C PHE A 96 -48.80 -11.27 1.62
N LYS A 97 -48.80 -11.67 0.34
CA LYS A 97 -49.48 -12.91 -0.09
C LYS A 97 -49.03 -14.17 0.64
N GLU A 98 -47.77 -14.19 1.09
CA GLU A 98 -47.20 -15.31 1.84
C GLU A 98 -47.77 -15.43 3.27
N ASP A 99 -48.36 -14.36 3.81
CA ASP A 99 -48.94 -14.34 5.14
C ASP A 99 -50.43 -14.76 5.15
N TYR A 100 -51.02 -14.95 3.97
CA TYR A 100 -52.40 -15.40 3.86
C TYR A 100 -52.58 -16.83 4.37
N ARG A 101 -53.65 -17.03 5.14
CA ARG A 101 -54.09 -18.34 5.60
C ARG A 101 -55.50 -18.62 5.11
N SER A 102 -55.75 -19.88 4.74
CA SER A 102 -57.07 -20.31 4.31
C SER A 102 -58.05 -20.24 5.49
N VAL A 103 -59.09 -19.43 5.36
CA VAL A 103 -60.20 -19.41 6.32
C VAL A 103 -61.21 -20.46 5.86
N SER A 104 -61.42 -21.51 6.67
CA SER A 104 -62.52 -22.45 6.43
C SER A 104 -63.83 -21.77 6.85
N VAL A 105 -64.61 -21.34 5.87
CA VAL A 105 -65.99 -20.92 6.09
C VAL A 105 -66.80 -22.21 6.23
N TYR A 106 -67.19 -22.55 7.46
CA TYR A 106 -68.17 -23.62 7.68
C TYR A 106 -69.55 -23.03 7.36
N GLU A 107 -70.21 -23.57 6.35
CA GLU A 107 -71.65 -23.38 6.07
C GLU A 107 -72.52 -24.14 7.08
#